data_AF-A0A8B8NP16-F1
#
_entry.id   AF-A0A8B8NP16-F1
#
_cell.length_a   1.000
_cell.length_b   1.000
_cell.length_c   1.000
_cell.angle_alpha   90.00
_cell.angle_beta   90.00
_cell.angle_gamma   90.00
#
_symmetry.space_group_name_H-M   'P 1'
#
loop_
_entity.id
_entity.type
_entity.pdbx_description
1 polymer ?
#
loop_
_entity_poly.entity_id
_entity_poly.type
_entity_poly.pdbx_seq_one_letter_code
_entity_poly.pdbx_strand_id
1 'polypeptide(L)'
;MVVVLVVVFVGEQVILGSSSMARRHILAEMGYDFTVLTADIDEKAIRKEKPEELVMALAEAKADAILSRHQNVGTSVEAVHTTLLITADTVVVHEGRIREKPSSKDEARNFIEGYSGGRAEVVGSVLVTNLKTGRRKAGWDRAEIGTADTVMGLPISLTERLIQEALTWP
;
A
#
# COMPACT_ATOMS: atom_id res chain seq x y z
N MET A 1 -7.87 11.31 1.65
CA MET A 1 -6.98 11.85 0.59
C MET A 1 -6.01 10.73 0.24
N VAL A 2 -6.10 10.20 -0.97
CA VAL A 2 -5.21 9.13 -1.45
C VAL A 2 -3.93 9.80 -1.95
N VAL A 3 -2.76 9.35 -1.52
CA VAL A 3 -1.48 9.75 -2.12
C VAL A 3 -1.45 9.14 -3.52
N VAL A 4 -1.62 9.98 -4.55
CA VAL A 4 -1.64 9.54 -5.95
C VAL A 4 -0.25 9.70 -6.53
N LEU A 5 0.57 8.65 -6.45
CA LEU A 5 1.74 8.56 -7.31
C LEU A 5 1.26 8.16 -8.71
N VAL A 6 1.36 9.08 -9.66
CA VAL A 6 0.98 8.81 -11.05
C VAL A 6 2.08 7.99 -11.71
N VAL A 7 1.77 6.74 -12.05
CA VAL A 7 2.61 5.91 -12.91
C VAL A 7 1.85 5.68 -14.22
N VAL A 8 2.51 5.96 -15.36
CA VAL A 8 1.93 5.81 -16.70
C VAL A 8 2.50 4.55 -17.36
N PHE A 9 1.62 3.61 -17.76
CA PHE A 9 1.98 2.41 -18.50
C PHE A 9 1.26 2.38 -19.85
N VAL A 10 1.96 2.06 -20.94
CA VAL A 10 1.39 2.05 -22.29
C VAL A 10 1.76 0.73 -22.98
N GLY A 11 0.81 -0.21 -22.98
CA GLY A 11 0.94 -1.49 -23.69
C GLY A 11 1.65 -2.61 -22.92
N GLU A 12 1.99 -2.40 -21.64
CA GLU A 12 2.51 -3.43 -20.74
C GLU A 12 1.42 -4.17 -19.97
N GLN A 13 1.63 -5.45 -19.69
CA GLN A 13 0.82 -6.17 -18.72
C GLN A 13 1.24 -5.74 -17.31
N VAL A 14 0.29 -5.35 -16.48
CA VAL A 14 0.55 -4.92 -15.10
C VAL A 14 0.19 -6.03 -14.11
N ILE A 15 1.09 -6.27 -13.16
CA ILE A 15 0.84 -7.09 -11.98
C ILE A 15 0.83 -6.18 -10.76
N LEU A 16 -0.28 -6.17 -10.04
CA LEU A 16 -0.37 -5.52 -8.74
C LEU A 16 0.07 -6.51 -7.64
N GLY A 17 1.25 -6.22 -7.09
CA GLY A 17 1.91 -6.89 -5.97
C GLY A 17 1.30 -6.58 -4.59
N SER A 18 0.01 -6.27 -4.51
CA SER A 18 -0.63 -5.77 -3.29
C SER A 18 -2.04 -6.34 -3.08
N SER A 19 -2.33 -6.74 -1.84
CA SER A 19 -3.68 -7.14 -1.40
C SER A 19 -4.59 -5.95 -1.07
N SER A 20 -4.06 -4.72 -1.12
CA SER A 20 -4.81 -3.52 -0.76
C SER A 20 -5.97 -3.25 -1.73
N MET A 21 -7.20 -3.29 -1.23
CA MET A 21 -8.41 -2.91 -1.96
C MET A 21 -8.32 -1.51 -2.55
N ALA A 22 -7.81 -0.55 -1.78
CA ALA A 22 -7.68 0.84 -2.23
C ALA A 22 -6.77 0.93 -3.47
N ARG A 23 -5.64 0.22 -3.48
CA ARG A 23 -4.70 0.24 -4.62
C ARG A 23 -5.28 -0.44 -5.86
N ARG A 24 -6.07 -1.51 -5.68
CA ARG A 24 -6.84 -2.14 -6.78
C ARG A 24 -7.78 -1.13 -7.41
N HIS A 25 -8.53 -0.41 -6.58
CA HIS A 25 -9.49 0.58 -7.05
C HIS A 25 -8.81 1.73 -7.81
N ILE A 26 -7.73 2.30 -7.25
CA ILE A 26 -6.98 3.40 -7.88
C ILE A 26 -6.46 3.01 -9.26
N LEU A 27 -5.84 1.83 -9.40
CA LEU A 27 -5.33 1.38 -10.70
C LEU A 27 -6.46 1.12 -11.71
N ALA A 28 -7.59 0.59 -11.26
CA ALA A 28 -8.75 0.36 -12.11
C ALA A 28 -9.38 1.68 -12.57
N GLU A 29 -9.52 2.67 -11.69
CA GLU A 29 -10.01 4.02 -12.03
C GLU A 29 -9.09 4.76 -13.01
N MET A 30 -7.78 4.48 -12.95
CA MET A 30 -6.81 4.98 -13.92
C MET A 30 -6.91 4.27 -15.30
N GLY A 31 -7.76 3.26 -15.44
CA GLY A 31 -7.99 2.53 -16.69
C GLY A 31 -6.96 1.43 -16.97
N TYR A 32 -6.24 0.95 -15.96
CA TYR A 32 -5.30 -0.16 -16.13
C TYR A 32 -5.99 -1.52 -16.01
N ASP A 33 -5.68 -2.40 -16.97
CA ASP A 33 -5.89 -3.83 -16.82
C ASP A 33 -4.69 -4.44 -16.08
N PHE A 34 -4.96 -5.09 -14.95
CA PHE A 34 -3.92 -5.71 -14.13
C PHE A 34 -4.36 -7.04 -13.53
N THR A 35 -3.38 -7.88 -13.22
CA THR A 35 -3.59 -9.08 -12.41
C THR A 35 -3.09 -8.83 -10.99
N VAL A 36 -3.71 -9.46 -10.00
CA VAL A 36 -3.31 -9.33 -8.59
C VAL A 36 -2.50 -10.56 -8.21
N LEU A 37 -1.30 -10.31 -7.67
CA LEU A 37 -0.41 -11.37 -7.24
C LEU A 37 0.28 -10.93 -5.96
N THR A 38 0.06 -11.63 -4.86
CA THR A 38 0.59 -11.24 -3.55
C THR A 38 1.46 -12.35 -2.97
N ALA A 39 2.55 -11.96 -2.30
CA ALA A 39 3.28 -12.85 -1.43
C ALA A 39 2.95 -12.55 0.03
N ASP A 40 2.87 -13.61 0.83
CA ASP A 40 2.76 -13.48 2.27
C ASP A 40 4.17 -13.26 2.81
N ILE A 41 4.40 -12.13 3.47
CA ILE A 41 5.67 -11.78 4.09
C ILE A 41 5.42 -11.41 5.54
N ASP A 42 6.39 -11.70 6.41
CA ASP A 42 6.36 -11.20 7.78
C ASP A 42 6.76 -9.73 7.79
N GLU A 43 5.80 -8.84 7.49
CA GLU A 43 5.99 -7.39 7.53
C GLU A 43 6.53 -6.93 8.89
N LYS A 44 6.18 -7.66 9.97
CA LYS A 44 6.60 -7.30 11.33
C LYS A 44 8.07 -7.56 11.62
N ALA A 45 8.72 -8.44 10.86
CA ALA A 45 10.16 -8.67 10.93
C ALA A 45 10.97 -7.52 10.29
N ILE A 46 10.33 -6.72 9.41
CA ILE A 46 10.98 -5.61 8.71
C ILE A 46 10.72 -4.34 9.49
N ARG A 47 11.78 -3.77 10.06
CA ARG A 47 11.70 -2.57 10.89
C ARG A 47 12.76 -1.55 10.47
N LYS A 48 12.33 -0.30 10.38
CA LYS A 48 13.17 0.88 10.13
C LYS A 48 12.67 2.01 11.03
N GLU A 49 13.57 2.87 11.44
CA GLU A 49 13.23 4.00 12.31
C GLU A 49 12.49 5.09 11.54
N LYS A 50 12.90 5.34 10.28
CA LYS A 50 12.26 6.33 9.43
C LYS A 50 11.12 5.70 8.63
N PRO A 51 9.96 6.38 8.55
CA PRO A 51 8.79 5.85 7.86
C PRO A 51 9.05 5.65 6.36
N GLU A 52 9.76 6.57 5.70
CA GLU A 52 10.12 6.45 4.28
C GLU A 52 11.02 5.24 4.00
N GLU A 53 11.96 4.95 4.90
CA GLU A 53 12.82 3.77 4.79
C GLU A 53 12.02 2.48 5.02
N LEU A 54 11.06 2.50 5.95
CA LEU A 54 10.19 1.36 6.24
C LEU A 54 9.32 1.00 5.04
N VAL A 55 8.58 1.96 4.48
CA VAL A 55 7.66 1.68 3.37
C VAL A 55 8.41 1.23 2.12
N MET A 56 9.62 1.76 1.88
CA MET A 56 10.46 1.32 0.77
C MET A 56 10.92 -0.13 0.96
N ALA A 57 11.43 -0.46 2.16
CA ALA A 57 11.87 -1.82 2.49
C ALA A 57 10.72 -2.84 2.39
N LEU A 58 9.52 -2.48 2.83
CA LEU A 58 8.33 -3.34 2.72
C LEU A 58 7.92 -3.57 1.26
N ALA A 59 7.93 -2.51 0.43
CA ALA A 59 7.63 -2.66 -1.00
C ALA A 59 8.66 -3.53 -1.74
N GLU A 60 9.94 -3.41 -1.40
CA GLU A 60 11.03 -4.27 -1.90
C GLU A 60 10.85 -5.72 -1.48
N ALA A 61 10.61 -5.98 -0.19
CA ALA A 61 10.40 -7.33 0.33
C ALA A 61 9.20 -8.03 -0.31
N LYS A 62 8.11 -7.29 -0.57
CA LYS A 62 6.94 -7.80 -1.30
C LYS A 62 7.34 -8.22 -2.72
N ALA A 63 8.12 -7.40 -3.42
CA ALA A 63 8.55 -7.72 -4.78
C ALA A 63 9.46 -8.95 -4.80
N ASP A 64 10.43 -9.02 -3.88
CA ASP A 64 11.36 -10.14 -3.78
C ASP A 64 10.68 -11.45 -3.44
N ALA A 65 9.70 -11.44 -2.52
CA ALA A 65 8.93 -12.61 -2.16
C ALA A 65 8.06 -13.12 -3.32
N ILE A 66 7.46 -12.19 -4.10
CA ILE A 66 6.70 -12.54 -5.31
C ILE A 66 7.64 -13.17 -6.35
N LEU A 67 8.77 -12.52 -6.65
CA LEU A 67 9.74 -13.02 -7.63
C LEU A 67 10.32 -14.38 -7.26
N SER A 68 10.62 -14.61 -5.97
CA SER A 68 11.16 -15.88 -5.47
C SER A 68 10.17 -17.03 -5.63
N ARG A 69 8.86 -16.78 -5.46
CA ARG A 69 7.82 -17.79 -5.74
C ARG A 69 7.73 -18.12 -7.23
N HIS A 70 7.88 -17.12 -8.09
CA HIS A 70 7.75 -17.29 -9.55
C HIS A 70 8.95 -17.96 -10.21
N GLN A 71 10.16 -17.86 -9.66
CA GLN A 71 11.32 -18.61 -10.18
C GLN A 71 11.20 -20.13 -9.96
N ASN A 72 10.40 -20.56 -8.98
CA ASN A 72 10.23 -21.98 -8.62
C ASN A 72 9.07 -22.66 -9.34
N VAL A 73 8.15 -21.89 -9.90
CA VAL A 73 7.06 -22.42 -10.72
C VAL A 73 7.47 -22.19 -12.16
N GLY A 74 7.85 -23.26 -12.88
CA GLY A 74 8.28 -23.27 -14.29
C GLY A 74 7.23 -22.76 -15.31
N THR A 75 6.33 -21.88 -14.89
CA THR A 75 5.54 -21.00 -15.72
C THR A 75 6.49 -20.09 -16.48
N SER A 76 6.91 -20.57 -17.65
CA SER A 76 7.19 -19.71 -18.78
C SER A 76 5.97 -18.81 -18.96
N VAL A 77 6.00 -17.61 -18.37
CA VAL A 77 5.18 -16.50 -18.84
C VAL A 77 5.64 -16.31 -20.28
N GLU A 78 4.88 -16.89 -21.23
CA GLU A 78 5.20 -16.82 -22.64
C GLU A 78 5.44 -15.35 -23.00
N ALA A 79 6.67 -15.10 -23.43
CA ALA A 79 7.30 -13.81 -23.50
C ALA A 79 6.79 -12.99 -24.68
N VAL A 80 5.56 -12.48 -24.59
CA VAL A 80 5.01 -11.57 -25.61
C VAL A 80 4.74 -10.16 -25.08
N HIS A 81 4.59 -9.96 -23.77
CA HIS A 81 4.41 -8.61 -23.20
C HIS A 81 5.40 -8.31 -22.06
N THR A 82 5.99 -7.11 -22.10
CA THR A 82 6.72 -6.55 -20.96
C THR A 82 5.76 -6.53 -19.78
N THR A 83 6.05 -7.32 -18.75
CA THR A 83 5.22 -7.38 -17.54
C THR A 83 5.86 -6.53 -16.45
N LEU A 84 5.09 -5.60 -15.89
CA LEU A 84 5.52 -4.71 -14.82
C LEU A 84 4.88 -5.15 -13.51
N LEU A 85 5.70 -5.45 -12.51
CA LEU A 85 5.24 -5.72 -11.14
C LEU A 85 5.27 -4.43 -10.33
N ILE A 86 4.13 -4.05 -9.77
CA ILE A 86 3.98 -2.88 -8.90
C ILE A 86 3.75 -3.35 -7.47
N THR A 87 4.69 -3.07 -6.58
CA THR A 87 4.51 -3.24 -5.14
C THR A 87 4.47 -1.88 -4.47
N ALA A 88 3.81 -1.81 -3.32
CA ALA A 88 3.62 -0.57 -2.61
C ALA A 88 3.38 -0.83 -1.14
N ASP A 89 3.79 0.11 -0.30
CA ASP A 89 3.50 0.10 1.12
C ASP A 89 3.10 1.48 1.64
N THR A 90 2.44 1.53 2.80
CA THR A 90 1.91 2.78 3.36
C THR A 90 1.76 2.66 4.87
N VAL A 91 2.26 3.66 5.58
CA VAL A 91 2.11 3.81 7.03
C VAL A 91 1.57 5.19 7.38
N VAL A 92 0.98 5.30 8.56
CA VAL A 92 0.60 6.59 9.15
C VAL A 92 1.64 6.98 10.19
N VAL A 93 2.06 8.23 10.21
CA VAL A 93 2.86 8.81 11.28
C VAL A 93 1.99 9.76 12.07
N HIS A 94 1.93 9.56 13.38
CA HIS A 94 1.18 10.43 14.27
C HIS A 94 1.91 10.56 15.60
N GLU A 95 2.11 11.80 16.04
CA GLU A 95 2.92 12.13 17.21
C GLU A 95 4.33 11.48 17.18
N GLY A 96 4.94 11.46 15.99
CA GLY A 96 6.27 10.86 15.79
C GLY A 96 6.30 9.33 15.82
N ARG A 97 5.15 8.66 15.92
CA ARG A 97 5.05 7.19 15.93
C ARG A 97 4.52 6.65 14.61
N ILE A 98 5.17 5.61 14.11
CA ILE A 98 4.69 4.83 12.96
C ILE A 98 3.52 3.94 13.41
N ARG A 99 2.40 4.04 12.70
CA ARG A 99 1.22 3.20 12.82
C ARG A 99 1.03 2.45 11.50
N GLU A 100 1.15 1.13 11.56
CA GLU A 100 0.83 0.20 10.47
C GLU A 100 -0.68 -0.10 10.44
N LYS A 101 -1.12 -1.08 9.65
CA LYS A 101 -2.52 -1.52 9.66
C LYS A 101 -2.91 -2.00 11.06
N PRO A 102 -4.05 -1.54 11.62
CA PRO A 102 -4.50 -2.02 12.92
C PRO A 102 -4.78 -3.52 12.86
N SER A 103 -4.34 -4.21 13.91
CA SER A 103 -4.48 -5.65 14.11
C SER A 103 -5.84 -6.04 14.70
N SER A 104 -6.59 -5.08 15.25
CA SER A 104 -7.91 -5.29 15.86
C SER A 104 -8.86 -4.12 15.65
N LYS A 105 -10.15 -4.35 15.90
CA LYS A 105 -11.20 -3.30 15.92
C LYS A 105 -10.89 -2.23 16.96
N ASP A 106 -10.45 -2.64 18.13
CA ASP A 106 -10.15 -1.72 19.25
C ASP A 106 -8.93 -0.86 18.91
N GLU A 107 -7.91 -1.44 18.28
CA GLU A 107 -6.75 -0.67 17.80
C GLU A 107 -7.14 0.32 16.70
N ALA A 108 -8.01 -0.08 15.76
CA ALA A 108 -8.52 0.82 14.74
C ALA A 108 -9.30 2.00 15.35
N ARG A 109 -10.16 1.73 16.35
CA ARG A 109 -10.87 2.77 17.10
C ARG A 109 -9.88 3.72 17.80
N ASN A 110 -8.91 3.17 18.52
CA ASN A 110 -7.89 3.96 19.21
C ASN A 110 -7.07 4.83 18.24
N PHE A 111 -6.76 4.31 17.05
CA PHE A 111 -6.05 5.10 16.03
C PHE A 111 -6.91 6.27 15.56
N ILE A 112 -8.18 6.02 15.21
CA ILE A 112 -9.12 7.03 14.72
C ILE A 112 -9.37 8.12 15.78
N GLU A 113 -9.62 7.71 17.02
CA GLU A 113 -9.80 8.64 18.15
C GLU A 113 -8.54 9.48 18.39
N GLY A 114 -7.36 8.85 18.33
CA GLY A 114 -6.09 9.53 18.51
C GLY A 114 -5.78 10.58 17.44
N TYR A 115 -6.28 10.42 16.21
CA TYR A 115 -6.04 11.42 15.15
C TYR A 115 -6.79 12.74 15.37
N SER A 116 -7.70 12.81 16.34
CA SER A 116 -8.45 14.02 16.64
C SER A 116 -7.65 15.25 16.97
N GLY A 117 -8.01 16.38 16.35
CA GLY A 117 -7.47 17.69 16.70
C GLY A 117 -5.94 17.76 16.53
N GLY A 118 -5.36 16.78 15.84
CA GLY A 118 -3.94 16.62 15.63
C GLY A 118 -3.59 16.66 14.16
N ARG A 119 -2.32 16.34 13.88
CA ARG A 119 -1.85 16.11 12.52
C ARG A 119 -1.46 14.64 12.42
N ALA A 120 -1.84 14.03 11.31
CA ALA A 120 -1.35 12.72 10.92
C ALA A 120 -0.68 12.88 9.56
N GLU A 121 0.36 12.12 9.31
CA GLU A 121 1.04 12.09 8.02
C GLU A 121 0.88 10.69 7.44
N VAL A 122 0.64 10.60 6.15
CA VAL A 122 0.65 9.33 5.44
C VAL A 122 1.93 9.28 4.61
N VAL A 123 2.73 8.26 4.84
CA VAL A 123 3.95 8.00 4.06
C VAL A 123 3.70 6.74 3.25
N GLY A 124 3.87 6.82 1.94
CA GLY A 124 3.65 5.69 1.04
C GLY A 124 4.82 5.52 0.07
N SER A 125 5.05 4.28 -0.35
CA SER A 125 6.04 3.92 -1.37
C SER A 125 5.38 3.21 -2.54
N VAL A 126 6.03 3.30 -3.70
CA VAL A 126 5.78 2.43 -4.86
C VAL A 126 7.11 1.97 -5.41
N LEU A 127 7.19 0.69 -5.73
CA LEU A 127 8.27 0.05 -6.45
C LEU A 127 7.71 -0.59 -7.73
N VAL A 128 8.28 -0.22 -8.86
CA VAL A 128 7.99 -0.82 -10.16
C VAL A 128 9.17 -1.68 -10.58
N THR A 129 8.92 -2.95 -10.84
CA THR A 129 9.91 -3.92 -11.33
C THR A 129 9.53 -4.37 -12.73
N ASN A 130 10.42 -4.15 -13.69
CA ASN A 130 10.29 -4.71 -15.03
C ASN A 130 10.77 -6.17 -15.01
N LEU A 131 9.84 -7.12 -15.12
CA LEU A 131 10.14 -8.55 -14.96
C LEU A 131 11.03 -9.12 -16.07
N LYS A 132 11.06 -8.48 -17.25
CA LYS A 132 11.88 -8.90 -18.39
C LYS A 132 13.34 -8.47 -18.24
N THR A 133 13.58 -7.25 -17.76
CA THR A 133 14.92 -6.65 -17.68
C THR A 133 15.53 -6.71 -16.28
N GLY A 134 14.74 -7.01 -15.26
CA GLY A 134 15.12 -6.91 -13.86
C GLY A 134 15.28 -5.48 -13.34
N ARG A 135 15.05 -4.45 -14.18
CA ARG A 135 15.18 -3.05 -13.76
C ARG A 135 14.10 -2.70 -12.75
N ARG A 136 14.51 -1.96 -11.71
CA ARG A 136 13.65 -1.48 -10.64
C ARG A 136 13.70 0.03 -10.57
N LYS A 137 12.54 0.64 -10.33
CA LYS A 137 12.42 2.07 -10.02
C LYS A 137 11.45 2.22 -8.86
N ALA A 138 11.86 2.96 -7.84
CA ALA A 138 11.04 3.19 -6.66
C ALA A 138 10.99 4.67 -6.31
N GLY A 139 9.94 5.04 -5.57
CA GLY A 139 9.73 6.36 -5.03
C GLY A 139 8.82 6.28 -3.81
N TRP A 140 8.91 7.29 -2.96
CA TRP A 140 8.02 7.47 -1.83
C TRP A 140 7.50 8.91 -1.82
N ASP A 141 6.36 9.11 -1.17
CA ASP A 141 5.76 10.42 -0.99
C ASP A 141 5.11 10.53 0.39
N ARG A 142 4.93 11.76 0.86
CA ARG A 142 4.36 12.09 2.17
C ARG A 142 3.25 13.12 2.01
N ALA A 143 2.08 12.79 2.53
CA ALA A 143 0.96 13.73 2.62
C ALA A 143 0.61 14.01 4.08
N GLU A 144 0.45 15.29 4.41
CA GLU A 144 -0.12 15.69 5.69
C GLU A 144 -1.65 15.66 5.64
N ILE A 145 -2.24 15.14 6.71
CA ILE A 145 -3.67 15.13 6.96
C ILE A 145 -3.89 16.05 8.16
N GLY A 146 -4.35 17.27 7.87
CA GLY A 146 -4.79 18.20 8.90
C GLY A 146 -6.19 17.83 9.39
N THR A 147 -6.36 17.59 10.68
CA THR A 147 -7.69 17.52 11.29
C THR A 147 -7.97 18.87 11.94
N ALA A 148 -8.45 19.84 11.16
CA ALA A 148 -8.90 21.11 11.72
C ALA A 148 -10.13 20.85 12.60
N ASP A 149 -9.97 21.11 13.91
CA ASP A 149 -11.01 21.19 14.94
C ASP A 149 -12.14 20.16 14.87
N THR A 150 -11.83 18.92 15.29
CA THR A 150 -12.66 17.89 15.96
C THR A 150 -12.07 16.50 15.68
N VAL A 151 -12.42 15.46 16.45
CA VAL A 151 -12.07 14.05 16.17
C VAL A 151 -12.73 13.62 14.86
N MET A 152 -12.14 14.00 13.73
CA MET A 152 -12.73 13.97 12.38
C MET A 152 -14.14 14.59 12.23
N GLY A 153 -14.81 15.15 13.25
CA GLY A 153 -16.18 15.67 13.12
C GLY A 153 -17.20 14.66 12.57
N LEU A 154 -16.86 13.37 12.50
CA LEU A 154 -17.70 12.33 11.93
C LEU A 154 -18.62 11.79 13.02
N PRO A 155 -19.92 11.65 12.76
CA PRO A 155 -20.82 10.96 13.67
C PRO A 155 -20.26 9.59 14.05
N ILE A 156 -20.43 9.14 15.30
CA ILE A 156 -20.01 7.80 15.75
C ILE A 156 -20.50 6.73 14.77
N SER A 157 -21.74 6.86 14.29
CA SER A 157 -22.34 5.97 13.29
C SER A 157 -21.61 5.92 11.95
N LEU A 158 -20.85 6.94 11.58
CA LEU A 158 -20.02 6.96 10.37
C LEU A 158 -18.67 6.31 10.66
N THR A 159 -18.06 6.60 11.80
CA THR A 159 -16.82 5.94 12.26
C THR A 159 -17.00 4.43 12.38
N GLU A 160 -18.07 3.97 13.04
CA GLU A 160 -18.38 2.53 13.14
C GLU A 160 -18.56 1.88 11.77
N ARG A 161 -19.21 2.59 10.84
CA ARG A 161 -19.45 2.10 9.47
C ARG A 161 -18.14 1.94 8.72
N LEU A 162 -17.26 2.94 8.78
CA LEU A 162 -15.95 2.90 8.14
C LEU A 162 -15.06 1.81 8.72
N ILE A 163 -15.09 1.61 10.05
CA ILE A 163 -14.38 0.50 10.71
C ILE A 163 -14.94 -0.85 10.24
N GLN A 164 -16.26 -1.00 10.17
CA GLN A 164 -16.89 -2.23 9.73
C GLN A 164 -16.60 -2.52 8.25
N GLU A 165 -16.76 -1.54 7.36
CA GLU A 165 -16.44 -1.64 5.93
C GLU A 165 -14.98 -2.04 5.71
N ALA A 166 -14.04 -1.46 6.45
CA ALA A 166 -12.62 -1.81 6.38
C ALA A 166 -12.32 -3.27 6.79
N LEU A 167 -13.20 -3.91 7.55
CA LEU A 167 -13.02 -5.27 8.07
C LEU A 167 -13.84 -6.32 7.34
N THR A 168 -14.93 -5.93 6.67
CA THR A 168 -15.85 -6.87 6.01
C THR A 168 -15.77 -6.86 4.48
N TRP A 169 -14.94 -6.02 3.87
CA TRP A 169 -14.83 -6.00 2.41
C TRP A 169 -14.09 -7.25 1.88
N PRO A 170 -14.68 -7.98 0.90
CA PRO A 170 -14.13 -9.23 0.37
C PRO A 170 -12.75 -9.10 -0.30
#